data_AF-A0A238WSX9-F1
#
_entry.id   AF-A0A238WSX9-F1
#
_cell.length_a   1.000
_cell.length_b   1.000
_cell.length_c   1.000
_cell.angle_alpha   90.00
_cell.angle_beta   90.00
_cell.angle_gamma   90.00
#
_symmetry.space_group_name_H-M   'P 1'
#
loop_
_entity.id
_entity.type
_entity.pdbx_description
1 polymer ?
#
loop_
_entity_poly.entity_id
_entity_poly.type
_entity_poly.pdbx_seq_one_letter_code
_entity_poly.pdbx_strand_id
1 'polypeptide(L)'
;MILRGSQILLLVLLVLGFGYFVVELYETPDSEYVESISQGEVTEQLHIRFVSDTDKRTEVGGYGVVTEDRNLYEFNSMDARLPRQSIDYPPDEDTVIFVLWDVDGEVMETHEVDL
;
A
#
# COMPACT_ATOMS: atom_id res chain seq x y z
N MET A 1 -34.49 -8.02 -38.52
CA MET A 1 -34.49 -7.04 -37.40
C MET A 1 -33.99 -7.65 -36.08
N ILE A 2 -34.20 -8.94 -35.83
CA ILE A 2 -33.82 -9.65 -34.59
C ILE A 2 -32.29 -9.75 -34.36
N LEU A 3 -31.49 -9.86 -35.44
CA LEU A 3 -30.01 -10.01 -35.35
C LEU A 3 -29.30 -8.82 -34.66
N ARG A 4 -29.88 -7.61 -34.72
CA ARG A 4 -29.28 -6.40 -34.12
C ARG A 4 -29.52 -6.32 -32.62
N GLY A 5 -30.66 -6.85 -32.14
CA GLY A 5 -30.99 -6.84 -30.70
C GLY A 5 -30.08 -7.77 -29.89
N SER A 6 -29.77 -8.95 -30.44
CA SER A 6 -28.86 -9.91 -29.81
C SER A 6 -27.40 -9.44 -29.79
N GLN A 7 -26.95 -8.69 -30.80
CA GLN A 7 -25.61 -8.09 -30.81
C GLN A 7 -25.45 -6.97 -29.77
N ILE A 8 -26.48 -6.14 -29.59
CA ILE A 8 -26.47 -5.08 -28.56
C ILE A 8 -26.47 -5.68 -27.16
N LEU A 9 -27.29 -6.72 -26.92
CA LEU A 9 -27.35 -7.40 -25.62
C LEU A 9 -26.00 -8.03 -25.25
N LEU A 10 -25.33 -8.65 -26.21
CA LEU A 10 -24.03 -9.30 -26.01
C LEU A 10 -22.93 -8.28 -25.73
N LEU A 11 -22.98 -7.10 -26.38
CA LEU A 11 -22.06 -6.00 -26.12
C LEU A 11 -22.26 -5.41 -24.72
N VAL A 12 -23.52 -5.24 -24.28
CA VAL A 12 -23.85 -4.74 -22.93
C VAL A 12 -23.37 -5.73 -21.85
N LEU A 13 -23.59 -7.02 -22.04
CA LEU A 13 -23.09 -8.05 -21.12
C LEU A 13 -21.56 -8.09 -21.04
N LEU A 14 -20.88 -7.87 -22.17
CA LEU A 14 -19.42 -7.84 -22.21
C LEU A 14 -18.85 -6.60 -21.50
N VAL A 15 -19.45 -5.43 -21.69
CA VAL A 15 -19.03 -4.19 -21.00
C VAL A 15 -19.29 -4.28 -19.49
N LEU A 16 -20.43 -4.82 -19.07
CA LEU A 16 -20.75 -4.99 -17.65
C LEU A 16 -19.84 -6.05 -16.99
N GLY A 17 -19.61 -7.18 -17.66
CA GLY A 17 -18.72 -8.23 -17.16
C GLY A 17 -17.26 -7.78 -17.08
N PHE A 18 -16.79 -7.01 -18.07
CA PHE A 18 -15.44 -6.45 -18.06
C PHE A 18 -15.30 -5.35 -17.00
N GLY A 19 -16.32 -4.52 -16.81
CA GLY A 19 -16.33 -3.52 -15.74
C GLY A 19 -16.25 -4.15 -14.34
N TYR A 20 -17.01 -5.23 -14.09
CA TYR A 20 -16.94 -5.96 -12.83
C TYR A 20 -15.57 -6.62 -12.62
N PHE A 21 -15.03 -7.26 -13.66
CA PHE A 21 -13.69 -7.86 -13.62
C PHE A 21 -12.59 -6.83 -13.34
N VAL A 22 -12.70 -5.62 -13.88
CA VAL A 22 -11.75 -4.54 -13.57
C VAL A 22 -11.89 -4.09 -12.12
N VAL A 23 -13.10 -3.92 -11.58
CA VAL A 23 -13.25 -3.53 -10.15
C VAL A 23 -12.64 -4.58 -9.22
N GLU A 24 -12.90 -5.86 -9.46
CA GLU A 24 -12.39 -6.98 -8.66
C GLU A 24 -10.85 -7.11 -8.76
N LEU A 25 -10.24 -6.71 -9.88
CA LEU A 25 -8.77 -6.66 -10.03
C LEU A 25 -8.12 -5.46 -9.32
N TYR A 26 -8.92 -4.45 -8.97
CA TYR A 26 -8.50 -3.24 -8.24
C TYR A 26 -8.93 -3.26 -6.78
N GLU A 27 -9.53 -4.36 -6.30
CA GLU A 27 -9.70 -4.56 -4.86
C GLU A 27 -8.31 -4.74 -4.25
N THR A 28 -7.93 -3.77 -3.42
CA THR A 28 -6.69 -3.79 -2.63
C THR A 28 -6.67 -5.07 -1.80
N PRO A 29 -5.59 -5.88 -1.83
CA PRO A 29 -5.46 -7.07 -1.01
C PRO A 29 -5.78 -6.84 0.48
N ASP A 30 -6.30 -7.89 1.13
CA ASP A 30 -6.57 -7.91 2.56
C ASP A 30 -5.33 -7.49 3.38
N SER A 31 -5.59 -6.66 4.39
CA SER A 31 -4.74 -6.29 5.53
C SER A 31 -3.26 -6.68 5.46
N GLU A 32 -2.41 -5.66 5.34
CA GLU A 32 -0.96 -5.83 5.31
C GLU A 32 -0.31 -5.43 6.63
N TYR A 33 0.80 -6.08 6.97
CA TYR A 33 1.64 -5.68 8.09
C TYR A 33 3.11 -5.70 7.69
N VAL A 34 3.93 -4.97 8.44
CA VAL A 34 5.38 -4.95 8.24
C VAL A 34 5.99 -6.23 8.80
N GLU A 35 6.53 -7.06 7.93
CA GLU A 35 7.29 -8.26 8.32
C GLU A 35 8.75 -7.90 8.64
N SER A 36 9.35 -7.01 7.85
CA SER A 36 10.74 -6.58 8.06
C SER A 36 11.02 -5.21 7.45
N ILE A 37 11.87 -4.44 8.13
CA ILE A 37 12.46 -3.20 7.63
C ILE A 37 13.97 -3.43 7.52
N SER A 38 14.56 -3.10 6.37
CA SER A 38 16.00 -3.17 6.15
C SER A 38 16.51 -1.93 5.45
N GLN A 39 17.62 -1.38 5.89
CA GLN A 39 18.23 -0.21 5.29
C GLN A 39 19.04 -0.58 4.04
N GLY A 40 18.89 0.22 2.98
CA GLY A 40 19.77 0.23 1.83
C GLY A 40 20.87 1.26 2.03
N GLU A 41 22.05 0.86 2.52
CA GLU A 41 23.22 1.73 2.78
C GLU A 41 23.65 2.56 1.55
N VAL A 42 23.38 2.08 0.34
CA VAL A 42 23.78 2.73 -0.92
C VAL A 42 22.71 3.68 -1.45
N THR A 43 21.45 3.46 -1.09
CA THR A 43 20.30 4.15 -1.67
C THR A 43 19.64 5.15 -0.73
N GLU A 44 20.09 5.25 0.53
CA GLU A 44 19.49 6.10 1.55
C GLU A 44 17.99 5.84 1.72
N GLN A 45 17.61 4.56 1.59
CA GLN A 45 16.23 4.09 1.62
C GLN A 45 16.01 3.01 2.68
N LEU A 46 14.83 3.03 3.29
CA LEU A 46 14.32 1.88 4.01
C LEU A 46 13.57 1.00 2.99
N HIS A 47 13.94 -0.28 2.94
CA HIS A 47 13.20 -1.31 2.23
C HIS A 47 12.26 -2.01 3.20
N ILE A 48 10.97 -1.92 2.92
CA ILE A 48 9.90 -2.48 3.76
C ILE A 48 9.32 -3.69 3.06
N ARG A 49 9.23 -4.80 3.79
CA ARG A 49 8.53 -6.00 3.35
C ARG A 49 7.19 -6.08 4.06
N PHE A 50 6.15 -6.10 3.26
CA PHE A 50 4.79 -6.28 3.71
C PHE A 50 4.32 -7.70 3.43
N VAL A 51 3.51 -8.23 4.34
CA VAL A 51 2.87 -9.54 4.20
C VAL A 51 1.41 -9.38 4.52
N SER A 52 0.56 -10.06 3.75
CA SER A 52 -0.87 -10.13 4.03
C SER A 52 -1.11 -11.03 5.25
N ASP A 53 -1.93 -10.55 6.16
CA ASP A 53 -2.38 -11.31 7.32
C ASP A 53 -3.89 -11.22 7.42
N THR A 54 -4.56 -12.30 7.02
CA THR A 54 -6.02 -12.41 7.09
C THR A 54 -6.57 -12.40 8.52
N ASP A 55 -5.71 -12.55 9.54
CA ASP A 55 -6.11 -12.53 10.96
C ASP A 55 -5.95 -11.14 11.61
N LYS A 56 -5.13 -10.22 11.05
CA LYS A 56 -4.97 -8.85 11.54
C LYS A 56 -5.96 -7.90 10.84
N ARG A 57 -6.86 -7.33 11.63
CA ARG A 57 -8.15 -6.75 11.18
C ARG A 57 -8.11 -5.38 10.48
N THR A 58 -6.95 -4.76 10.27
CA THR A 58 -6.90 -3.38 9.77
C THR A 58 -5.97 -3.27 8.57
N GLU A 59 -6.49 -2.68 7.48
CA GLU A 59 -5.78 -2.43 6.23
C GLU A 59 -4.83 -1.23 6.39
N VAL A 60 -3.57 -1.40 5.99
CA VAL A 60 -2.60 -0.32 5.93
C VAL A 60 -2.91 0.54 4.72
N GLY A 61 -3.33 1.79 4.95
CA GLY A 61 -3.59 2.77 3.89
C GLY A 61 -2.33 3.51 3.45
N GLY A 62 -1.34 3.62 4.32
CA GLY A 62 -0.08 4.28 4.01
C GLY A 62 1.00 4.08 5.06
N TYR A 63 2.20 4.48 4.70
CA TYR A 63 3.39 4.39 5.56
C TYR A 63 4.33 5.56 5.31
N GLY A 64 5.23 5.80 6.25
CA GLY A 64 5.98 7.04 6.26
C GLY A 64 7.11 7.04 7.26
N VAL A 65 8.01 8.01 7.09
CA VAL A 65 9.12 8.25 7.99
C VAL A 65 8.89 9.59 8.69
N VAL A 66 9.09 9.58 9.99
CA VAL A 66 8.98 10.72 10.87
C VAL A 66 10.31 10.90 11.60
N THR A 67 10.78 12.14 11.72
CA THR A 67 11.99 12.45 12.49
C THR A 67 11.74 12.32 14.00
N GLU A 68 12.79 12.33 14.81
CA GLU A 68 12.66 12.32 16.29
C GLU A 68 11.78 13.47 16.81
N ASP A 69 11.86 14.64 16.15
CA ASP A 69 11.03 15.83 16.42
C ASP A 69 9.54 15.66 16.07
N ARG A 70 9.14 14.47 15.63
CA ARG A 70 7.79 14.11 15.19
C ARG A 70 7.31 14.87 13.95
N ASN A 71 8.24 15.30 13.10
CA ASN A 71 7.91 15.90 11.82
C ASN A 71 7.87 14.81 10.73
N LEU A 72 6.78 14.77 9.97
CA LEU A 72 6.66 13.87 8.83
C LEU A 72 7.67 14.27 7.77
N TYR A 73 8.60 13.38 7.47
CA TYR A 73 9.59 13.55 6.42
C TYR A 73 9.01 13.11 5.07
N GLU A 74 8.54 11.87 5.01
CA GLU A 74 7.97 11.28 3.80
C GLU A 74 6.77 10.41 4.14
N PHE A 75 5.81 10.40 3.21
CA PHE A 75 4.62 9.56 3.26
C PHE A 75 4.37 8.96 1.88
N ASN A 76 4.14 7.65 1.85
CA ASN A 76 3.74 6.90 0.67
C ASN A 76 2.43 6.16 0.95
N SER A 77 1.54 6.17 -0.04
CA SER A 77 0.34 5.33 -0.03
C SER A 77 0.74 3.86 -0.20
N MET A 78 0.07 2.97 0.52
CA MET A 78 0.36 1.55 0.44
C MET A 78 -0.16 0.98 -0.89
N ASP A 79 0.71 0.30 -1.65
CA ASP A 79 0.30 -0.53 -2.78
C ASP A 79 0.42 -2.02 -2.41
N ALA A 80 -0.69 -2.63 -2.00
CA ALA A 80 -0.71 -4.01 -1.53
C ALA A 80 -0.34 -5.06 -2.61
N ARG A 81 -0.25 -4.64 -3.88
CA ARG A 81 0.27 -5.48 -4.97
C ARG A 81 1.80 -5.59 -4.93
N LEU A 82 2.46 -4.70 -4.19
CA LEU A 82 3.90 -4.62 -4.02
C LEU A 82 4.29 -5.06 -2.61
N PRO A 83 4.65 -6.34 -2.41
CA PRO A 83 5.06 -6.85 -1.10
C PRO A 83 6.41 -6.28 -0.63
N ARG A 84 7.12 -5.59 -1.51
CA ARG A 84 8.34 -4.86 -1.19
C ARG A 84 8.20 -3.44 -1.70
N GLN A 85 8.36 -2.49 -0.81
CA GLN A 85 8.35 -1.07 -1.14
C GLN A 85 9.51 -0.38 -0.45
N SER A 86 9.76 0.86 -0.85
CA SER A 86 10.86 1.66 -0.32
C SER A 86 10.39 3.06 0.00
N ILE A 87 11.04 3.67 0.98
CA ILE A 87 10.84 5.07 1.33
C ILE A 87 12.20 5.67 1.65
N ASP A 88 12.40 6.93 1.26
CA ASP A 88 13.63 7.62 1.62
C ASP A 88 13.57 7.96 3.12
N TYR A 89 14.72 8.00 3.76
CA TYR A 89 14.85 8.51 5.12
C TYR A 89 15.72 9.77 5.11
N PRO A 90 15.54 10.68 6.09
CA PRO A 90 16.36 11.89 6.20
C PRO A 90 17.86 11.54 6.35
N PRO A 91 18.74 12.13 5.52
CA PRO A 91 20.15 11.73 5.45
C PRO A 91 21.00 12.16 6.66
N ASP A 92 20.50 13.07 7.49
CA ASP A 92 21.21 13.66 8.64
C ASP A 92 20.72 13.11 9.99
N GLU A 93 19.88 12.08 9.99
CA GLU A 93 19.35 11.44 11.21
C GLU A 93 20.04 10.08 11.43
N ASP A 94 20.38 9.77 12.68
CA ASP A 94 20.91 8.46 13.07
C ASP A 94 19.79 7.45 13.37
N THR A 95 18.60 7.94 13.69
CA THR A 95 17.42 7.15 14.04
C THR A 95 16.17 7.82 13.48
N VAL A 96 15.23 7.02 12.97
CA VAL A 96 13.95 7.51 12.47
C VAL A 96 12.78 6.68 12.99
N ILE A 97 11.59 7.28 12.99
CA ILE A 97 10.36 6.59 13.36
C ILE A 97 9.60 6.29 12.07
N PHE A 98 9.56 5.01 11.71
CA PHE A 98 8.70 4.52 10.65
C PHE A 98 7.28 4.33 11.19
N VAL A 99 6.27 4.82 10.47
CA VAL A 99 4.87 4.85 10.92
C VAL A 99 3.97 4.21 9.87
N LEU A 100 3.01 3.41 10.32
CA LEU A 100 1.91 2.87 9.53
C LEU A 100 0.61 3.59 9.88
N TRP A 101 -0.17 3.93 8.85
CA TRP A 101 -1.51 4.46 8.97
C TRP A 101 -2.52 3.53 8.33
N ASP A 102 -3.73 3.49 8.90
CA ASP A 102 -4.86 2.83 8.27
C ASP A 102 -5.46 3.68 7.13
N VAL A 103 -6.49 3.14 6.49
CA VAL A 103 -7.24 3.81 5.41
C VAL A 103 -7.98 5.08 5.87
N ASP A 104 -8.25 5.23 7.17
CA ASP A 104 -8.90 6.39 7.77
C ASP A 104 -7.86 7.45 8.24
N GLY A 105 -6.57 7.13 8.16
CA GLY A 105 -5.46 7.99 8.56
C GLY A 105 -5.12 7.93 10.04
N GLU A 106 -5.61 6.93 10.78
CA GLU A 106 -5.21 6.67 12.16
C GLU A 106 -3.88 5.92 12.21
N VAL A 107 -3.01 6.27 13.18
CA VAL A 107 -1.73 5.59 13.36
C VAL A 107 -1.99 4.18 13.89
N MET A 108 -1.53 3.18 13.14
CA MET A 108 -1.65 1.77 13.49
C MET A 108 -0.45 1.28 14.31
N GLU A 109 0.75 1.52 13.79
CA GLU A 109 1.99 0.99 14.34
C GLU A 109 3.15 1.95 14.07
N THR A 110 4.14 1.93 14.97
CA THR A 110 5.37 2.72 14.85
C THR A 110 6.57 1.83 15.14
N HIS A 111 7.60 1.94 14.31
CA HIS A 111 8.87 1.25 14.46
C HIS A 111 10.00 2.28 14.54
N GLU A 112 10.83 2.16 15.58
CA GLU A 112 12.09 2.90 15.65
C GLU A 112 13.12 2.15 14.81
N VAL A 113 13.81 2.88 13.93
CA VAL A 113 14.75 2.32 12.97
C VAL A 113 16.08 3.06 13.10
N ASP A 114 17.10 2.33 13.53
CA ASP A 114 18.49 2.80 13.52
C ASP A 114 19.03 2.77 12.07
N LEU A 115 19.67 3.86 11.66
CA LEU A 115 20.28 4.07 10.34
C LEU A 115 21.81 3.86 10.36
#